data_AF-A0A1I8JG43-F1
#
_entry.id   AF-A0A1I8JG43-F1
#
_cell.length_a   1.000
_cell.length_b   1.000
_cell.length_c   1.000
_cell.angle_alpha   90.00
_cell.angle_beta   90.00
_cell.angle_gamma   90.00
#
_symmetry.space_group_name_H-M   'P 1'
#
loop_
_entity.id
_entity.type
_entity.pdbx_description
1 polymer ?
#
loop_
_entity_poly.entity_id
_entity_poly.type
_entity_poly.pdbx_seq_one_letter_code
_entity_poly.pdbx_strand_id
1 'polypeptide(L)'
;MKIELLEQPSEYHRFRYETEVSNGKLGGLLYGRTGNRSHVRLRVSGIDPLLHKSLIIIGATINSDLLPHPYFMVGDNCSNGAFQLKKDVDSLSNKSEFEFALEKVSLVCVSTKGAKLQEAIENRKKINFNPFNKNMDEARYNSRNLKSIRLVFQVFYTDYNDQHQPTNAIVTSDVITDSNADITSFKAELQAEAHGSCPCTVKVVKKHLLVISKPDASNYLTNLNERNKCHLVITDTRNGITDHRDVILFYSQQDNDPMHLFWTDAPQKRKRATPSQKPVVNMDEFLQIV
;
A
#
# COMPACT_ATOMS: atom_id res chain seq x y z
N MET A 1 -27.81 5.39 2.21
CA MET A 1 -26.69 4.81 1.45
C MET A 1 -25.42 4.80 2.29
N LYS A 2 -24.62 3.76 2.20
CA LYS A 2 -23.34 3.58 2.90
C LYS A 2 -22.30 3.03 1.92
N ILE A 3 -21.03 3.37 2.13
CA ILE A 3 -19.90 2.79 1.38
C ILE A 3 -18.87 2.23 2.35
N GLU A 4 -18.31 1.07 2.02
CA GLU A 4 -17.32 0.34 2.84
C GLU A 4 -16.19 -0.19 1.95
N LEU A 5 -14.98 -0.25 2.50
CA LEU A 5 -13.85 -0.96 1.90
C LEU A 5 -13.88 -2.42 2.38
N LEU A 6 -14.18 -3.35 1.48
CA LEU A 6 -14.14 -4.79 1.75
C LEU A 6 -12.72 -5.34 1.73
N GLU A 7 -11.84 -4.70 0.96
CA GLU A 7 -10.43 -5.07 0.84
C GLU A 7 -9.60 -3.78 0.83
N GLN A 8 -8.72 -3.63 1.83
CA GLN A 8 -7.81 -2.48 1.93
C GLN A 8 -6.71 -2.57 0.88
N PRO A 9 -6.19 -1.44 0.37
CA PRO A 9 -5.00 -1.44 -0.48
C PRO A 9 -3.78 -1.96 0.27
N SER A 10 -2.81 -2.45 -0.50
CA SER A 10 -1.50 -2.81 0.02
C SER A 10 -0.89 -1.62 0.76
N GLU A 11 -0.29 -1.87 1.93
CA GLU A 11 0.34 -0.82 2.73
C GLU A 11 1.53 -0.19 2.00
N TYR A 12 2.23 -0.99 1.20
CA TYR A 12 3.37 -0.60 0.38
C TYR A 12 3.03 -0.81 -1.09
N HIS A 13 3.19 0.24 -1.88
CA HIS A 13 2.98 0.18 -3.32
C HIS A 13 3.93 1.15 -4.03
N ARG A 14 4.58 0.73 -5.12
CA ARG A 14 5.43 1.63 -5.90
C ARG A 14 4.58 2.58 -6.72
N PHE A 15 4.62 3.86 -6.38
CA PHE A 15 4.00 4.89 -7.21
C PHE A 15 4.84 5.09 -8.46
N ARG A 16 4.16 5.19 -9.61
CA ARG A 16 4.81 5.33 -10.91
C ARG A 16 4.93 6.78 -11.28
N TYR A 17 6.03 7.18 -11.90
CA TYR A 17 6.08 8.49 -12.52
C TYR A 17 5.19 8.51 -13.76
N GLU A 18 4.64 9.68 -14.10
CA GLU A 18 3.83 9.88 -15.30
C GLU A 18 4.52 9.36 -16.58
N THR A 19 5.84 9.52 -16.67
CA THR A 19 6.67 9.01 -17.78
C THR A 19 6.68 7.48 -17.89
N GLU A 20 6.45 6.75 -16.79
CA GLU A 20 6.37 5.28 -16.77
C GLU A 20 5.00 4.74 -17.20
N VAL A 21 3.95 5.56 -17.07
CA VAL A 21 2.57 5.20 -17.43
C VAL A 21 2.10 5.83 -18.75
N SER A 22 2.95 6.67 -19.33
CA SER A 22 2.76 7.24 -20.66
C SER A 22 2.68 6.11 -21.71
N ASN A 23 1.85 6.29 -22.74
CA ASN A 23 1.60 5.32 -23.84
C ASN A 23 0.76 4.09 -23.46
N GLY A 24 -0.21 4.24 -22.55
CA GLY A 24 -1.20 3.20 -22.25
C GLY A 24 -0.68 2.03 -21.39
N LYS A 25 0.52 2.17 -20.81
CA LYS A 25 1.06 1.18 -19.88
C LYS A 25 0.64 1.51 -18.45
N LEU A 26 0.07 0.53 -17.75
CA LEU A 26 -0.15 0.62 -16.30
C LEU A 26 1.09 0.04 -15.63
N GLY A 27 2.07 0.89 -15.30
CA GLY A 27 3.39 0.49 -14.77
C GLY A 27 3.35 -0.39 -13.51
N GLY A 28 2.21 -0.49 -12.82
CA GLY A 28 1.95 -1.48 -11.77
C GLY A 28 0.55 -1.32 -11.19
N LEU A 29 -0.21 -2.41 -11.07
CA LEU A 29 -1.57 -2.37 -10.54
C LEU A 29 -1.56 -2.26 -9.01
N LEU A 30 -2.47 -1.46 -8.48
CA LEU A 30 -2.75 -1.39 -7.05
C LEU A 30 -3.50 -2.65 -6.62
N TYR A 31 -2.89 -3.40 -5.70
CA TYR A 31 -3.45 -4.63 -5.16
C TYR A 31 -4.00 -4.42 -3.74
N GLY A 32 -4.84 -5.37 -3.31
CA GLY A 32 -5.33 -5.50 -1.95
C GLY A 32 -4.27 -6.04 -0.99
N ARG A 33 -4.62 -6.07 0.29
CA ARG A 33 -3.74 -6.45 1.41
C ARG A 33 -3.76 -7.96 1.69
N THR A 34 -4.86 -8.65 1.38
CA THR A 34 -5.07 -10.06 1.76
C THR A 34 -4.30 -11.11 0.95
N GLY A 35 -3.59 -10.74 -0.13
CA GLY A 35 -2.69 -11.67 -0.82
C GLY A 35 -2.50 -11.44 -2.32
N ASN A 36 -1.68 -12.31 -2.95
CA ASN A 36 -1.20 -12.21 -4.33
C ASN A 36 -2.32 -11.89 -5.33
N ARG A 37 -2.31 -10.66 -5.87
CA ARG A 37 -3.24 -10.15 -6.89
C ARG A 37 -4.70 -9.96 -6.45
N SER A 38 -4.98 -9.90 -5.15
CA SER A 38 -6.26 -9.37 -4.67
C SER A 38 -6.44 -7.91 -5.13
N HIS A 39 -7.67 -7.47 -5.34
CA HIS A 39 -7.98 -6.10 -5.74
C HIS A 39 -8.58 -5.32 -4.58
N VAL A 40 -8.35 -4.00 -4.53
CA VAL A 40 -9.10 -3.13 -3.62
C VAL A 40 -10.59 -3.24 -3.96
N ARG A 41 -11.42 -3.50 -2.95
CA ARG A 41 -12.86 -3.74 -3.14
C ARG A 41 -13.70 -2.81 -2.30
N LEU A 42 -14.79 -2.35 -2.88
CA LEU A 42 -15.77 -1.46 -2.29
C LEU A 42 -17.13 -2.15 -2.26
N ARG A 43 -17.91 -1.89 -1.23
CA ARG A 43 -19.35 -2.21 -1.18
C ARG A 43 -20.14 -0.93 -0.98
N VAL A 44 -21.18 -0.74 -1.77
CA VAL A 44 -22.18 0.30 -1.58
C VAL A 44 -23.49 -0.37 -1.20
N SER A 45 -24.11 0.05 -0.10
CA SER A 45 -25.36 -0.51 0.41
C SER A 45 -26.41 0.56 0.73
N GLY A 46 -27.65 0.13 0.94
CA GLY A 46 -28.78 1.02 1.19
C GLY A 46 -29.17 1.81 -0.06
N ILE A 47 -29.14 1.14 -1.22
CA ILE A 47 -29.63 1.66 -2.49
C ILE A 47 -31.13 1.33 -2.58
N ASP A 48 -31.91 2.36 -2.82
CA ASP A 48 -33.32 2.27 -3.19
C ASP A 48 -33.48 2.30 -4.72
N PRO A 49 -33.84 1.19 -5.40
CA PRO A 49 -34.02 1.14 -6.85
C PRO A 49 -35.18 2.00 -7.37
N LEU A 50 -36.11 2.44 -6.51
CA LEU A 50 -37.22 3.31 -6.92
C LEU A 50 -36.79 4.79 -6.96
N LEU A 51 -35.78 5.16 -6.17
CA LEU A 51 -35.28 6.53 -6.08
C LEU A 51 -34.01 6.74 -6.92
N HIS A 52 -33.12 5.75 -6.95
CA HIS A 52 -31.79 5.88 -7.55
C HIS A 52 -31.76 5.19 -8.91
N LYS A 53 -31.70 5.97 -9.99
CA LYS A 53 -31.55 5.48 -11.38
C LYS A 53 -30.13 4.95 -11.64
N SER A 54 -29.12 5.64 -11.12
CA SER A 54 -27.72 5.20 -11.23
C SER A 54 -26.89 5.68 -10.04
N LEU A 55 -25.82 4.94 -9.73
CA LEU A 55 -24.81 5.28 -8.74
C LEU A 55 -23.57 5.80 -9.43
N ILE A 56 -22.94 6.81 -8.84
CA ILE A 56 -21.67 7.37 -9.30
C ILE A 56 -20.70 7.33 -8.12
N ILE A 57 -19.57 6.67 -8.29
CA ILE A 57 -18.52 6.58 -7.28
C ILE A 57 -17.33 7.39 -7.78
N ILE A 58 -16.99 8.44 -7.03
CA ILE A 58 -15.77 9.22 -7.29
C ILE A 58 -14.74 8.86 -6.22
N GLY A 59 -13.55 8.48 -6.68
CA GLY A 59 -12.41 8.15 -5.85
C GLY A 59 -11.21 9.06 -6.15
N ALA A 60 -10.50 9.49 -5.11
CA ALA A 60 -9.26 10.27 -5.25
C ALA A 60 -8.24 9.91 -4.17
N THR A 61 -7.05 10.49 -4.27
CA THR A 61 -6.00 10.37 -3.24
C THR A 61 -6.04 11.58 -2.32
N ILE A 62 -5.89 11.36 -1.02
CA ILE A 62 -5.80 12.38 0.02
C ILE A 62 -4.56 12.15 0.90
N ASN A 63 -4.13 13.17 1.64
CA ASN A 63 -3.07 13.06 2.63
C ASN A 63 -3.62 12.63 4.01
N SER A 64 -2.76 12.59 5.03
CA SER A 64 -3.13 12.27 6.42
C SER A 64 -4.15 13.25 7.02
N ASP A 65 -4.15 14.49 6.56
CA ASP A 65 -5.00 15.58 7.05
C ASP A 65 -6.33 15.67 6.28
N LEU A 66 -6.60 14.66 5.43
CA LEU A 66 -7.77 14.55 4.57
C LEU A 66 -7.86 15.60 3.46
N LEU A 67 -6.74 16.25 3.13
CA LEU A 67 -6.61 17.19 2.02
C LEU A 67 -6.34 16.45 0.71
N PRO A 68 -6.93 16.86 -0.43
CA PRO A 68 -6.66 16.28 -1.75
C PRO A 68 -5.19 16.30 -2.13
N HIS A 69 -4.63 15.11 -2.38
CA HIS A 69 -3.21 14.90 -2.65
C HIS A 69 -2.87 15.08 -4.14
N PRO A 70 -1.69 15.64 -4.50
CA PRO A 70 -1.33 15.91 -5.90
C PRO A 70 -1.05 14.66 -6.75
N TYR A 71 -0.71 13.54 -6.11
CA TYR A 71 -0.59 12.24 -6.80
C TYR A 71 -1.97 11.80 -7.29
N PHE A 72 -2.05 10.91 -8.26
CA PHE A 72 -3.33 10.61 -8.91
C PHE A 72 -3.45 9.17 -9.38
N MET A 73 -4.67 8.78 -9.75
CA MET A 73 -4.98 7.44 -10.23
C MET A 73 -5.10 7.43 -11.75
N VAL A 74 -4.62 6.34 -12.36
CA VAL A 74 -4.78 6.05 -13.79
C VAL A 74 -5.24 4.61 -14.00
N GLY A 75 -5.91 4.36 -15.12
CA GLY A 75 -6.41 3.04 -15.50
C GLY A 75 -7.92 2.99 -15.69
N ASP A 76 -8.51 1.82 -15.47
CA ASP A 76 -9.92 1.59 -15.77
C ASP A 76 -10.80 2.48 -14.89
N ASN A 77 -11.79 3.12 -15.52
CA ASN A 77 -12.67 4.10 -14.88
C ASN A 77 -11.93 5.27 -14.21
N CYS A 78 -10.70 5.60 -14.63
CA CYS A 78 -10.00 6.80 -14.16
C CYS A 78 -10.08 7.92 -15.20
N SER A 79 -10.54 9.09 -14.80
CA SER A 79 -10.58 10.30 -15.62
C SER A 79 -10.08 11.50 -14.81
N ASN A 80 -9.28 12.35 -15.45
CA ASN A 80 -8.64 13.51 -14.82
C ASN A 80 -7.90 13.16 -13.51
N GLY A 81 -7.28 11.98 -13.40
CA GLY A 81 -6.54 11.58 -12.20
C GLY A 81 -7.41 11.14 -11.00
N ALA A 82 -8.71 10.97 -11.20
CA ALA A 82 -9.66 10.44 -10.22
C ALA A 82 -10.36 9.19 -10.78
N PHE A 83 -10.67 8.24 -9.90
CA PHE A 83 -11.55 7.12 -10.22
C PHE A 83 -12.99 7.63 -10.30
N GLN A 84 -13.72 7.23 -11.33
CA GLN A 84 -15.08 7.67 -11.64
C GLN A 84 -15.82 6.49 -12.27
N LEU A 85 -16.62 5.80 -11.45
CA LEU A 85 -17.43 4.67 -11.89
C LEU A 85 -18.90 5.03 -11.86
N LYS A 86 -19.60 4.83 -12.97
CA LYS A 86 -21.06 4.89 -13.03
C LYS A 86 -21.64 3.49 -13.12
N LYS A 87 -22.66 3.20 -12.30
CA LYS A 87 -23.38 1.93 -12.31
C LYS A 87 -24.88 2.19 -12.35
N ASP A 88 -25.54 1.75 -13.40
CA ASP A 88 -27.00 1.83 -13.48
C ASP A 88 -27.64 0.86 -12.49
N VAL A 89 -28.75 1.30 -11.89
CA VAL A 89 -29.55 0.55 -10.95
C VAL A 89 -30.80 0.08 -11.70
N ASP A 90 -30.99 -1.23 -11.75
CA ASP A 90 -32.19 -1.81 -12.36
C ASP A 90 -33.33 -1.75 -11.34
N SER A 91 -34.38 -0.99 -11.67
CA SER A 91 -35.58 -0.83 -10.84
C SER A 91 -36.37 -2.13 -10.65
N LEU A 92 -36.19 -3.10 -11.56
CA LEU A 92 -36.80 -4.42 -11.44
C LEU A 92 -35.96 -5.36 -10.55
N SER A 93 -34.72 -4.99 -10.26
CA SER A 93 -33.88 -5.74 -9.34
C SER A 93 -34.13 -5.28 -7.90
N ASN A 94 -34.43 -6.22 -7.00
CA ASN A 94 -34.49 -5.94 -5.55
C ASN A 94 -33.09 -5.81 -4.93
N LYS A 95 -32.09 -5.37 -5.72
CA LYS A 95 -30.70 -5.34 -5.31
C LYS A 95 -30.38 -4.01 -4.64
N SER A 96 -30.24 -4.05 -3.32
CA SER A 96 -29.95 -2.88 -2.48
C SER A 96 -28.47 -2.64 -2.24
N GLU A 97 -27.60 -3.49 -2.80
CA GLU A 97 -26.15 -3.46 -2.60
C GLU A 97 -25.37 -3.77 -3.88
N PHE A 98 -24.24 -3.10 -4.10
CA PHE A 98 -23.28 -3.43 -5.16
C PHE A 98 -21.87 -3.55 -4.61
N GLU A 99 -21.09 -4.45 -5.21
CA GLU A 99 -19.66 -4.57 -4.97
C GLU A 99 -18.87 -4.18 -6.22
N PHE A 100 -17.73 -3.53 -6.00
CA PHE A 100 -16.85 -3.04 -7.05
C PHE A 100 -15.40 -3.39 -6.72
N ALA A 101 -14.61 -3.70 -7.73
CA ALA A 101 -13.18 -3.95 -7.60
C ALA A 101 -12.39 -2.95 -8.46
N LEU A 102 -11.29 -2.44 -7.90
CA LEU A 102 -10.32 -1.64 -8.64
C LEU A 102 -9.33 -2.59 -9.31
N GLU A 103 -9.73 -3.17 -10.44
CA GLU A 103 -8.96 -4.24 -11.11
C GLU A 103 -7.70 -3.71 -11.80
N LYS A 104 -7.84 -2.64 -12.58
CA LYS A 104 -6.75 -2.04 -13.36
C LYS A 104 -6.53 -0.59 -13.01
N VAL A 105 -6.21 -0.31 -11.74
CA VAL A 105 -5.89 1.04 -11.26
C VAL A 105 -4.43 1.08 -10.83
N SER A 106 -3.72 2.15 -11.17
CA SER A 106 -2.34 2.41 -10.75
C SER A 106 -2.23 3.79 -10.09
N LEU A 107 -1.28 3.94 -9.16
CA LEU A 107 -0.99 5.20 -8.49
C LEU A 107 0.20 5.91 -9.13
N VAL A 108 0.02 7.18 -9.48
CA VAL A 108 0.99 8.00 -10.19
C VAL A 108 1.50 9.11 -9.29
N CYS A 109 2.82 9.15 -9.09
CA CYS A 109 3.50 10.21 -8.37
C CYS A 109 3.97 11.31 -9.32
N VAL A 110 3.92 12.55 -8.83
CA VAL A 110 4.44 13.72 -9.54
C VAL A 110 5.82 14.10 -9.03
N SER A 111 6.67 14.57 -9.94
CA SER A 111 7.99 15.07 -9.59
C SER A 111 7.90 16.29 -8.67
N THR A 112 8.67 16.28 -7.59
CA THR A 112 8.84 17.44 -6.70
C THR A 112 9.79 18.48 -7.26
N LYS A 113 10.47 18.19 -8.39
CA LYS A 113 11.34 19.12 -9.09
C LYS A 113 10.55 19.96 -10.08
N GLY A 114 10.85 21.26 -10.13
CA GLY A 114 10.25 22.22 -11.06
C GLY A 114 8.78 22.53 -10.77
N ALA A 115 8.05 22.97 -11.78
CA ALA A 115 6.65 23.41 -11.67
C ALA A 115 5.61 22.27 -11.60
N LYS A 116 6.03 21.01 -11.81
CA LYS A 116 5.10 19.86 -11.93
C LYS A 116 4.24 19.63 -10.69
N LEU A 117 4.80 19.85 -9.50
CA LEU A 117 4.05 19.70 -8.25
C LEU A 117 2.94 20.74 -8.14
N GLN A 118 3.23 21.99 -8.50
CA GLN A 118 2.26 23.08 -8.47
C GLN A 118 1.13 22.86 -9.50
N GLU A 119 1.50 22.45 -10.71
CA GLU A 119 0.53 22.09 -11.76
C GLU A 119 -0.40 20.95 -11.30
N ALA A 120 0.14 19.93 -10.62
CA ALA A 120 -0.66 18.84 -10.08
C ALA A 120 -1.66 19.31 -9.01
N ILE A 121 -1.25 20.24 -8.14
CA ILE A 121 -2.14 20.86 -7.15
C ILE A 121 -3.25 21.66 -7.84
N GLU A 122 -2.93 22.43 -8.88
CA GLU A 122 -3.92 23.19 -9.65
C GLU A 122 -4.90 22.28 -10.40
N ASN A 123 -4.41 21.18 -10.97
CA ASN A 123 -5.26 20.18 -11.60
C ASN A 123 -6.20 19.52 -10.58
N ARG A 124 -5.75 19.30 -9.33
CA ARG A 124 -6.63 18.87 -8.23
C ARG A 124 -7.73 19.90 -7.93
N LYS A 125 -7.41 21.19 -7.93
CA LYS A 125 -8.41 22.25 -7.76
C LYS A 125 -9.46 22.23 -8.89
N LYS A 126 -9.05 21.96 -10.14
CA LYS A 126 -9.97 21.86 -11.30
C LYS A 126 -10.95 20.68 -11.21
N ILE A 127 -10.50 19.54 -10.70
CA ILE A 127 -11.38 18.37 -10.48
C ILE A 127 -12.44 18.68 -9.42
N ASN A 128 -12.13 19.60 -8.49
CA ASN A 128 -13.02 20.07 -7.44
C ASN A 128 -13.64 18.94 -6.58
N PHE A 129 -12.92 17.83 -6.45
CA PHE A 129 -13.33 16.72 -5.59
C PHE A 129 -12.64 16.85 -4.23
N ASN A 130 -13.40 17.32 -3.26
CA ASN A 130 -12.95 17.60 -1.89
C ASN A 130 -14.01 17.08 -0.89
N PRO A 131 -14.06 15.76 -0.64
CA PRO A 131 -15.14 15.13 0.13
C PRO A 131 -15.31 15.67 1.55
N PHE A 132 -14.23 16.20 2.13
CA PHE A 132 -14.20 16.71 3.51
C PHE A 132 -14.28 18.24 3.59
N ASN A 133 -14.52 18.90 2.45
CA ASN A 133 -14.62 20.36 2.33
C ASN A 133 -13.46 21.11 3.05
N LYS A 134 -12.25 20.58 2.91
CA LYS A 134 -11.05 21.16 3.52
C LYS A 134 -10.54 22.36 2.70
N ASN A 135 -9.87 23.30 3.36
CA ASN A 135 -9.25 24.41 2.66
C ASN A 135 -8.01 23.93 1.88
N MET A 136 -8.11 23.94 0.55
CA MET A 136 -7.06 23.47 -0.35
C MET A 136 -5.75 24.27 -0.24
N ASP A 137 -5.80 25.51 0.25
CA ASP A 137 -4.63 26.38 0.39
C ASP A 137 -3.81 26.07 1.65
N GLU A 138 -4.36 25.29 2.57
CA GLU A 138 -3.64 24.78 3.76
C GLU A 138 -2.72 23.60 3.42
N ALA A 139 -2.90 22.99 2.24
CA ALA A 139 -2.13 21.83 1.83
C ALA A 139 -0.66 22.17 1.56
N ARG A 140 0.22 21.79 2.50
CA ARG A 140 1.67 21.95 2.37
C ARG A 140 2.34 20.64 2.00
N TYR A 141 2.62 20.44 0.71
CA TYR A 141 3.32 19.26 0.23
C TYR A 141 4.85 19.43 0.27
N ASN A 142 5.54 18.43 0.80
CA ASN A 142 6.99 18.34 0.86
C ASN A 142 7.46 16.89 0.64
N SER A 143 8.76 16.68 0.51
CA SER A 143 9.33 15.35 0.20
C SER A 143 9.04 14.26 1.23
N ARG A 144 8.64 14.61 2.46
CA ARG A 144 8.30 13.65 3.52
C ARG A 144 6.84 13.21 3.44
N ASN A 145 5.91 14.14 3.27
CA ASN A 145 4.47 13.83 3.30
C ASN A 145 3.90 13.38 1.94
N LEU A 146 4.63 13.58 0.84
CA LEU A 146 4.22 13.11 -0.48
C LEU A 146 4.29 11.58 -0.63
N LYS A 147 5.03 10.89 0.23
CA LYS A 147 5.23 9.44 0.12
C LYS A 147 4.10 8.62 0.71
N SER A 148 3.17 9.24 1.42
CA SER A 148 2.09 8.52 2.10
C SER A 148 0.75 9.15 1.74
N ILE A 149 -0.14 8.33 1.20
CA ILE A 149 -1.47 8.74 0.76
C ILE A 149 -2.53 7.82 1.35
N ARG A 150 -3.79 8.25 1.34
CA ARG A 150 -4.96 7.40 1.48
C ARG A 150 -5.82 7.54 0.23
N LEU A 151 -6.64 6.54 -0.04
CA LEU A 151 -7.72 6.67 -1.00
C LEU A 151 -8.97 7.16 -0.27
N VAL A 152 -9.76 8.00 -0.92
CA VAL A 152 -11.09 8.38 -0.47
C VAL A 152 -12.08 8.09 -1.60
N PHE A 153 -13.24 7.55 -1.25
CA PHE A 153 -14.35 7.32 -2.17
C PHE A 153 -15.62 7.96 -1.62
N GLN A 154 -16.36 8.63 -2.50
CA GLN A 154 -17.66 9.21 -2.19
C GLN A 154 -18.69 8.73 -3.21
N VAL A 155 -19.88 8.40 -2.71
CA VAL A 155 -21.00 8.01 -3.56
C VAL A 155 -21.90 9.20 -3.85
N PHE A 156 -22.35 9.27 -5.09
CA PHE A 156 -23.39 10.14 -5.61
C PHE A 156 -24.42 9.25 -6.28
N TYR A 157 -25.63 9.77 -6.49
CA TYR A 157 -26.60 9.09 -7.33
C TYR A 157 -27.22 10.06 -8.33
N THR A 158 -27.79 9.49 -9.39
CA THR A 158 -28.69 10.19 -10.28
C THR A 158 -30.09 9.65 -10.05
N ASP A 159 -31.07 10.54 -9.90
CA ASP A 159 -32.47 10.16 -9.79
C ASP A 159 -33.11 9.93 -11.17
N TYR A 160 -34.42 9.63 -11.20
CA TYR A 160 -35.16 9.46 -12.46
C TYR A 160 -35.44 10.77 -13.21
N ASN A 161 -35.15 11.93 -12.62
CA ASN A 161 -35.19 13.23 -13.26
C ASN A 161 -33.81 13.65 -13.83
N ASP A 162 -32.84 12.72 -13.85
CA ASP A 162 -31.46 12.95 -14.28
C ASP A 162 -30.72 14.02 -13.44
N GLN A 163 -31.14 14.25 -12.20
CA GLN A 163 -30.44 15.13 -11.27
C GLN A 163 -29.38 14.36 -10.47
N HIS A 164 -28.16 14.91 -10.46
CA HIS A 164 -27.06 14.39 -9.66
C HIS A 164 -27.15 14.89 -8.22
N GLN A 165 -27.21 13.96 -7.27
CA GLN A 165 -27.31 14.26 -5.84
C GLN A 165 -26.09 13.74 -5.08
N PRO A 166 -25.44 14.58 -4.26
CA PRO A 166 -24.37 14.13 -3.38
C PRO A 166 -24.93 13.29 -2.24
N THR A 167 -24.13 12.34 -1.75
CA THR A 167 -24.42 11.62 -0.52
C THR A 167 -23.32 11.85 0.51
N ASN A 168 -23.65 11.58 1.77
CA ASN A 168 -22.68 11.56 2.88
C ASN A 168 -21.94 10.22 2.98
N ALA A 169 -22.14 9.30 2.03
CA ALA A 169 -21.45 8.02 2.00
C ALA A 169 -20.00 8.23 1.50
N ILE A 170 -19.09 8.39 2.46
CA ILE A 170 -17.66 8.58 2.24
C ILE A 170 -16.90 7.48 2.99
N VAL A 171 -15.89 6.88 2.35
CA VAL A 171 -14.96 5.95 3.00
C VAL A 171 -13.52 6.33 2.67
N THR A 172 -12.61 6.14 3.62
CA THR A 172 -11.17 6.31 3.41
C THR A 172 -10.44 5.00 3.65
N SER A 173 -9.39 4.76 2.88
CA SER A 173 -8.51 3.62 3.09
C SER A 173 -7.50 3.88 4.19
N ASP A 174 -6.84 2.81 4.60
CA ASP A 174 -5.57 2.88 5.30
C ASP A 174 -4.50 3.58 4.46
N VAL A 175 -3.40 3.95 5.13
CA VAL A 175 -2.26 4.60 4.49
C VAL A 175 -1.60 3.64 3.50
N ILE A 176 -1.31 4.15 2.30
CA ILE A 176 -0.48 3.54 1.28
C ILE A 176 0.81 4.35 1.23
N THR A 177 1.93 3.67 1.39
CA THR A 177 3.26 4.28 1.34
C THR A 177 3.96 3.91 0.04
N ASP A 178 4.57 4.91 -0.60
CA ASP A 178 5.40 4.75 -1.77
C ASP A 178 6.60 3.87 -1.41
N SER A 179 6.57 2.63 -1.92
CA SER A 179 7.68 1.70 -1.78
C SER A 179 8.53 1.75 -3.03
N ASN A 180 9.84 1.94 -2.87
CA ASN A 180 10.74 1.70 -4.00
C ASN A 180 10.54 0.25 -4.48
N ALA A 181 10.66 -0.01 -5.79
CA ALA A 181 10.56 -1.37 -6.34
C ALA A 181 11.52 -2.34 -5.66
N ASP A 182 12.62 -1.82 -5.14
CA ASP A 182 13.55 -2.57 -4.33
C ASP A 182 12.88 -3.16 -3.08
N ILE A 183 12.04 -2.43 -2.36
CA ILE A 183 11.31 -2.97 -1.18
C ILE A 183 10.37 -4.10 -1.59
N THR A 184 9.56 -3.89 -2.63
CA THR A 184 8.58 -4.91 -3.08
C THR A 184 9.22 -6.17 -3.67
N SER A 185 10.51 -6.11 -4.02
CA SER A 185 11.22 -7.27 -4.55
C SER A 185 11.65 -8.28 -3.48
N PHE A 186 11.66 -7.87 -2.21
CA PHE A 186 12.02 -8.76 -1.11
C PHE A 186 10.76 -9.17 -0.35
N LYS A 187 10.60 -10.47 -0.12
CA LYS A 187 9.68 -11.03 0.86
C LYS A 187 10.49 -11.50 2.05
N ALA A 188 9.98 -11.26 3.26
CA ALA A 188 10.57 -11.75 4.48
C ALA A 188 9.54 -12.56 5.26
N GLU A 189 9.95 -13.71 5.76
CA GLU A 189 9.12 -14.60 6.57
C GLU A 189 9.95 -15.18 7.69
N LEU A 190 9.39 -15.22 8.90
CA LEU A 190 10.00 -15.86 10.03
C LEU A 190 9.43 -17.26 10.17
N GLN A 191 10.26 -18.28 9.98
CA GLN A 191 9.87 -19.68 10.08
C GLN A 191 10.40 -20.26 11.37
N ALA A 192 9.51 -20.79 12.20
CA ALA A 192 9.86 -21.53 13.41
C ALA A 192 9.42 -22.97 13.21
N GLU A 193 10.38 -23.86 12.95
CA GLU A 193 10.21 -25.27 12.56
C GLU A 193 8.80 -25.85 12.81
N ALA A 194 8.56 -26.40 14.01
CA ALA A 194 7.31 -27.07 14.39
C ALA A 194 6.17 -26.11 14.77
N HIS A 195 6.40 -24.80 14.73
CA HIS A 195 5.55 -23.78 15.32
C HIS A 195 4.82 -22.91 14.29
N GLY A 196 5.23 -22.97 13.01
CA GLY A 196 4.61 -22.28 11.89
C GLY A 196 5.49 -21.19 11.27
N SER A 197 4.89 -20.34 10.45
CA SER A 197 5.56 -19.21 9.84
C SER A 197 4.79 -17.92 10.02
N CYS A 198 5.51 -16.80 10.10
CA CYS A 198 4.95 -15.48 10.31
C CYS A 198 5.49 -14.51 9.25
N PRO A 199 4.63 -13.80 8.51
CA PRO A 199 5.09 -12.83 7.52
C PRO A 199 5.77 -11.64 8.20
N CYS A 200 6.88 -11.18 7.61
CA CYS A 200 7.62 -10.00 8.04
C CYS A 200 7.55 -8.91 6.96
N THR A 201 7.55 -7.64 7.37
CA THR A 201 7.47 -6.52 6.43
C THR A 201 8.84 -5.90 6.19
N VAL A 202 9.31 -5.89 4.94
CA VAL A 202 10.54 -5.19 4.56
C VAL A 202 10.25 -3.69 4.52
N LYS A 203 10.93 -2.90 5.37
CA LYS A 203 10.76 -1.45 5.48
C LYS A 203 11.74 -0.65 4.65
N VAL A 204 12.99 -1.13 4.53
CA VAL A 204 14.05 -0.43 3.81
C VAL A 204 14.87 -1.43 3.02
N VAL A 205 15.18 -1.05 1.77
CA VAL A 205 16.16 -1.72 0.94
C VAL A 205 17.16 -0.68 0.44
N LYS A 206 18.42 -0.88 0.78
CA LYS A 206 19.57 -0.13 0.26
C LYS A 206 20.60 -1.13 -0.26
N LYS A 207 21.58 -0.62 -1.02
CA LYS A 207 22.64 -1.43 -1.61
C LYS A 207 23.30 -2.41 -0.64
N HIS A 208 23.42 -2.07 0.65
CA HIS A 208 24.05 -2.92 1.68
C HIS A 208 23.21 -3.10 2.96
N LEU A 209 21.89 -2.88 2.89
CA LEU A 209 21.05 -2.91 4.09
C LEU A 209 19.61 -3.28 3.76
N LEU A 210 19.10 -4.31 4.44
CA LEU A 210 17.68 -4.62 4.55
C LEU A 210 17.23 -4.31 5.98
N VAL A 211 16.17 -3.52 6.13
CA VAL A 211 15.50 -3.32 7.43
C VAL A 211 14.15 -4.01 7.37
N ILE A 212 13.94 -4.99 8.25
CA ILE A 212 12.73 -5.80 8.30
C ILE A 212 12.02 -5.49 9.62
N SER A 213 10.72 -5.23 9.56
CA SER A 213 9.92 -5.03 10.76
C SER A 213 9.91 -6.31 11.57
N LYS A 214 10.11 -6.16 12.87
CA LYS A 214 9.82 -7.23 13.80
C LYS A 214 8.35 -7.67 13.67
N PRO A 215 8.09 -8.96 13.39
CA PRO A 215 6.72 -9.47 13.32
C PRO A 215 6.10 -9.64 14.72
N ASP A 216 4.79 -9.51 14.82
CA ASP A 216 4.04 -9.97 15.99
C ASP A 216 3.78 -11.48 15.84
N ALA A 217 4.74 -12.27 16.29
CA ALA A 217 4.72 -13.73 16.16
C ALA A 217 3.64 -14.41 17.02
N SER A 218 3.06 -13.71 18.00
CA SER A 218 2.12 -14.25 19.00
C SER A 218 0.85 -14.81 18.36
N ASN A 219 0.44 -14.24 17.22
CA ASN A 219 -0.76 -14.65 16.49
C ASN A 219 -0.52 -15.74 15.44
N TYR A 220 0.75 -16.01 15.10
CA TYR A 220 1.12 -16.89 13.98
C TYR A 220 1.86 -18.14 14.42
N LEU A 221 2.59 -18.09 15.53
CA LEU A 221 3.37 -19.19 16.04
C LEU A 221 2.74 -19.76 17.31
N THR A 222 2.59 -21.09 17.35
CA THR A 222 1.98 -21.79 18.50
C THR A 222 3.05 -22.44 19.38
N ASN A 223 2.78 -22.62 20.67
CA ASN A 223 3.68 -23.32 21.62
C ASN A 223 5.11 -22.76 21.68
N LEU A 224 5.26 -21.43 21.64
CA LEU A 224 6.55 -20.77 21.78
C LEU A 224 7.08 -20.90 23.21
N ASN A 225 8.34 -21.31 23.35
CA ASN A 225 9.08 -21.28 24.61
C ASN A 225 9.69 -19.88 24.86
N GLU A 226 10.36 -19.66 26.00
CA GLU A 226 11.09 -18.41 26.26
C GLU A 226 12.16 -18.10 25.21
N ARG A 227 12.72 -19.15 24.58
CA ARG A 227 13.76 -19.04 23.54
C ARG A 227 13.45 -20.02 22.40
N ASN A 228 13.08 -19.50 21.23
CA ASN A 228 12.80 -20.31 20.05
C ASN A 228 13.83 -20.04 18.97
N LYS A 229 14.38 -21.12 18.40
CA LYS A 229 15.20 -21.03 17.20
C LYS A 229 14.29 -20.84 16.00
N CYS A 230 14.58 -19.84 15.20
CA CYS A 230 13.82 -19.51 14.02
C CYS A 230 14.76 -19.19 12.86
N HIS A 231 14.24 -19.32 11.65
CA HIS A 231 14.92 -18.90 10.44
C HIS A 231 14.18 -17.70 9.86
N LEU A 232 14.87 -16.57 9.74
CA LEU A 232 14.40 -15.48 8.91
C LEU A 232 14.74 -15.80 7.46
N VAL A 233 13.70 -16.10 6.69
CA VAL A 233 13.78 -16.40 5.25
C VAL A 233 13.55 -15.11 4.49
N ILE A 234 14.53 -14.72 3.68
CA ILE A 234 14.47 -13.51 2.85
C ILE A 234 14.55 -13.94 1.39
N THR A 235 13.50 -13.68 0.62
CA THR A 235 13.44 -14.03 -0.80
C THR A 235 13.47 -12.78 -1.67
N ASP A 236 14.51 -12.64 -2.50
CA ASP A 236 14.52 -11.74 -3.65
C ASP A 236 13.74 -12.36 -4.81
N THR A 237 12.50 -11.92 -4.95
CA THR A 237 11.58 -12.37 -6.00
C THR A 237 11.99 -11.97 -7.41
N ARG A 238 12.90 -11.00 -7.59
CA ARG A 238 13.40 -10.61 -8.92
C ARG A 238 14.43 -11.60 -9.44
N ASN A 239 15.36 -11.98 -8.56
CA ASN A 239 16.49 -12.84 -8.91
C ASN A 239 16.25 -14.31 -8.56
N GLY A 240 15.15 -14.63 -7.86
CA GLY A 240 14.85 -15.98 -7.39
C GLY A 240 15.80 -16.46 -6.30
N ILE A 241 16.47 -15.53 -5.62
CA ILE A 241 17.46 -15.85 -4.57
C ILE A 241 16.73 -15.87 -3.23
N THR A 242 16.98 -16.91 -2.44
CA THR A 242 16.50 -17.00 -1.06
C THR A 242 17.69 -17.14 -0.13
N ASP A 243 17.69 -16.34 0.92
CA ASP A 243 18.68 -16.36 1.99
C ASP A 243 18.01 -16.75 3.31
N HIS A 244 18.74 -17.46 4.16
CA HIS A 244 18.26 -17.97 5.44
C HIS A 244 19.18 -17.48 6.55
N ARG A 245 18.60 -16.84 7.55
CA ARG A 245 19.35 -16.35 8.71
C ARG A 245 18.81 -16.92 9.99
N ASP A 246 19.72 -17.50 10.77
CA ASP A 246 19.39 -18.03 12.09
C ASP A 246 19.15 -16.88 13.06
N VAL A 247 17.99 -16.93 13.68
CA VAL A 247 17.51 -15.92 14.60
C VAL A 247 16.96 -16.61 15.84
N ILE A 248 17.19 -15.99 16.99
CA ILE A 248 16.60 -16.43 18.24
C ILE A 248 15.51 -15.46 18.64
N LEU A 249 14.28 -15.97 18.77
CA LEU A 249 13.15 -15.24 19.31
C LEU A 249 13.09 -15.44 20.83
N PHE A 250 13.14 -14.33 21.57
CA PHE A 250 12.93 -14.33 23.01
C PHE A 250 11.51 -13.89 23.35
N TYR A 251 10.74 -14.76 24.00
CA TYR A 251 9.41 -14.45 24.52
C TYR A 251 9.54 -13.91 25.95
N SER A 252 9.21 -12.64 26.15
CA SER A 252 9.19 -11.97 27.46
C SER A 252 7.77 -12.04 28.04
N GLN A 253 7.58 -12.71 29.17
CA GLN A 253 6.33 -12.70 29.94
C GLN A 253 6.15 -11.44 30.81
N GLN A 254 7.04 -10.46 30.73
CA GLN A 254 6.83 -9.17 31.42
C GLN A 254 6.03 -8.22 30.52
N ASP A 255 4.90 -7.77 31.07
CA ASP A 255 4.00 -6.78 30.47
C ASP A 255 4.76 -5.65 29.76
N ASN A 256 4.39 -5.42 28.50
CA ASN A 256 4.74 -4.28 27.65
C ASN A 256 6.15 -4.15 27.04
N ASP A 257 7.04 -5.14 27.11
CA ASP A 257 8.33 -5.05 26.41
C ASP A 257 8.40 -5.85 25.09
N PRO A 258 8.80 -5.23 23.96
CA PRO A 258 8.89 -5.92 22.68
C PRO A 258 10.10 -6.88 22.63
N MET A 259 9.84 -8.18 22.43
CA MET A 259 10.80 -9.24 21.99
C MET A 259 12.07 -8.73 21.26
N HIS A 260 13.25 -9.21 21.68
CA HIS A 260 14.53 -8.86 21.07
C HIS A 260 15.02 -9.95 20.10
N LEU A 261 15.52 -9.56 18.92
CA LEU A 261 16.21 -10.44 17.97
C LEU A 261 17.73 -10.33 18.19
N PHE A 262 18.41 -11.46 18.39
CA PHE A 262 19.88 -11.52 18.43
C PHE A 262 20.43 -12.44 17.35
N TRP A 263 21.54 -12.00 16.73
CA TRP A 263 22.35 -12.78 15.80
C TRP A 263 23.29 -13.72 16.55
N THR A 264 23.55 -14.91 16.01
CA THR A 264 24.44 -15.90 16.64
C THR A 264 25.93 -15.72 16.31
N ASP A 265 26.29 -14.87 15.34
CA ASP A 265 27.68 -14.75 14.89
C ASP A 265 28.37 -13.48 15.39
N ALA A 266 29.51 -13.66 16.07
CA ALA A 266 30.40 -12.59 16.51
C ALA A 266 31.30 -12.09 15.36
N PRO A 267 31.59 -10.78 15.26
CA PRO A 267 32.41 -10.23 14.18
C PRO A 267 33.88 -10.70 14.31
N GLN A 268 34.35 -11.53 13.38
CA GLN A 268 35.76 -11.93 13.32
C GLN A 268 36.66 -10.80 12.82
N LYS A 269 37.77 -10.53 13.54
CA LYS A 269 38.78 -9.53 13.17
C LYS A 269 39.50 -9.93 11.85
N ARG A 270 39.47 -9.04 10.85
CA ARG A 270 40.05 -9.22 9.51
C ARG A 270 41.59 -9.28 9.52
N LYS A 271 42.18 -10.30 8.88
CA LYS A 271 43.56 -10.25 8.34
C LYS A 271 43.52 -9.65 6.93
N ARG A 272 44.50 -8.80 6.61
CA ARG A 272 44.60 -8.04 5.35
C ARG A 272 45.04 -8.97 4.21
N ALA A 273 44.31 -8.97 3.08
CA ALA A 273 44.71 -9.69 1.86
C ALA A 273 45.00 -8.72 0.71
N THR A 274 46.02 -9.08 -0.07
CA THR A 274 46.58 -8.43 -1.27
C THR A 274 45.63 -8.52 -2.49
N PRO A 275 45.80 -7.66 -3.53
CA PRO A 275 44.79 -7.50 -4.57
C PRO A 275 45.04 -8.43 -5.77
N SER A 276 44.04 -9.25 -6.14
CA SER A 276 43.51 -9.30 -7.52
C SER A 276 42.33 -10.28 -7.64
N GLN A 277 41.44 -9.96 -8.58
CA GLN A 277 40.29 -10.72 -9.09
C GLN A 277 38.89 -10.43 -8.48
N LYS A 278 37.91 -10.57 -9.38
CA LYS A 278 36.60 -9.90 -9.50
C LYS A 278 35.70 -9.94 -8.25
N PRO A 279 34.78 -8.96 -8.06
CA PRO A 279 33.92 -8.95 -6.88
C PRO A 279 32.87 -10.05 -6.98
N VAL A 280 33.05 -11.09 -6.16
CA VAL A 280 31.98 -12.01 -5.74
C VAL A 280 31.19 -11.26 -4.67
N VAL A 281 29.89 -11.06 -4.88
CA VAL A 281 29.01 -10.47 -3.87
C VAL A 281 28.91 -11.47 -2.72
N ASN A 282 29.57 -11.15 -1.61
CA ASN A 282 29.52 -11.93 -0.39
C ASN A 282 28.30 -11.51 0.43
N MET A 283 27.37 -12.43 0.65
CA MET A 283 26.11 -12.21 1.36
C MET A 283 26.30 -12.02 2.89
N ASP A 284 27.50 -12.24 3.45
CA ASP A 284 27.74 -12.13 4.89
C ASP A 284 27.88 -10.68 5.41
N GLU A 285 27.86 -9.67 4.54
CA GLU A 285 27.99 -8.26 4.94
C GLU A 285 26.66 -7.52 5.21
N PHE A 286 25.51 -8.20 5.17
CA PHE A 286 24.23 -7.55 4.84
C PHE A 286 23.07 -7.78 5.81
N LEU A 287 23.20 -7.54 7.13
CA LEU A 287 21.99 -7.33 7.94
C LEU A 287 22.24 -6.47 9.17
N GLN A 288 21.33 -5.51 9.38
CA GLN A 288 21.18 -4.79 10.64
C GLN A 288 19.68 -4.70 10.93
N ILE A 289 19.24 -5.40 11.98
CA ILE A 289 17.85 -5.40 12.46
C ILE A 289 17.74 -4.28 13.48
N VAL A 290 16.76 -3.39 13.30
CA VAL A 290 16.44 -2.27 14.20
C VAL A 290 15.04 -2.45 14.72
#